data_AF-A0AAV0WT30-F1
#
_entry.id   AF-A0AAV0WT30-F1
#
_cell.length_a   1.000
_cell.length_b   1.000
_cell.length_c   1.000
_cell.angle_alpha   90.00
_cell.angle_beta   90.00
_cell.angle_gamma   90.00
#
_symmetry.space_group_name_H-M   'P 1'
#
loop_
_entity.id
_entity.type
_entity.pdbx_description
1 polymer ?
#
loop_
_entity_poly.entity_id
_entity_poly.type
_entity_poly.pdbx_seq_one_letter_code
_entity_poly.pdbx_strand_id
1 'polypeptide(L)'
;MMGKSKNAQCNAKIEIKINLTTKDTKKKDKFVKDGLPAIIKINNDHNNNIRSAEALSFLKPSEECRTQFENYFNDGLGISESIKMHESKLELEYGINSNELANATINLKYKTIRHWYDVWKENNLGSSNDISVLQKLEEKKKYYEENGIIVRYSENPFAILVITSIMKRAHQLPFA
;
A
#
# COMPACT_ATOMS: atom_id res chain seq x y z
N MET A 1 -4.97 -29.06 -8.80
CA MET A 1 -4.18 -28.04 -9.54
C MET A 1 -2.94 -27.73 -8.73
N MET A 2 -1.75 -28.03 -9.26
CA MET A 2 -0.47 -27.67 -8.64
C MET A 2 -0.36 -26.14 -8.66
N GLY A 3 -0.22 -25.50 -7.49
CA GLY A 3 0.00 -24.07 -7.41
C GLY A 3 1.32 -23.71 -8.09
N LYS A 4 1.26 -22.96 -9.19
CA LYS A 4 2.46 -22.45 -9.86
C LYS A 4 3.01 -21.30 -9.02
N SER A 5 4.31 -21.34 -8.78
CA SER A 5 5.00 -20.39 -7.90
C SER A 5 5.58 -19.22 -8.70
N LYS A 6 5.79 -18.08 -8.03
CA LYS A 6 6.56 -16.94 -8.56
C LYS A 6 7.97 -17.34 -9.03
N ASN A 7 8.49 -18.43 -8.49
CA ASN A 7 9.79 -19.00 -8.82
C ASN A 7 9.63 -20.14 -9.85
N ALA A 8 9.01 -19.84 -10.99
CA ALA A 8 9.05 -20.74 -12.12
C ALA A 8 10.51 -20.92 -12.58
N GLN A 9 10.88 -22.11 -13.06
CA GLN A 9 12.18 -22.36 -13.70
C GLN A 9 12.22 -21.62 -15.04
N CYS A 10 12.40 -20.30 -14.99
CA CYS A 10 12.43 -19.40 -16.13
C CYS A 10 13.87 -19.21 -16.62
N ASN A 11 14.05 -19.16 -17.94
CA ASN A 11 15.37 -18.99 -18.57
C ASN A 11 15.88 -17.54 -18.54
N ALA A 12 14.98 -16.58 -18.29
CA ALA A 12 15.33 -15.17 -18.19
C ALA A 12 16.23 -14.93 -16.97
N LYS A 13 17.33 -14.20 -17.18
CA LYS A 13 18.34 -13.93 -16.15
C LYS A 13 19.00 -12.59 -16.39
N ILE A 14 19.36 -11.92 -15.29
CA ILE A 14 20.19 -10.72 -15.31
C ILE A 14 21.53 -11.10 -14.68
N GLU A 15 22.61 -10.98 -15.44
CA GLU A 15 23.98 -11.19 -14.98
C GLU A 15 24.67 -9.83 -14.87
N ILE A 16 25.04 -9.45 -13.65
CA ILE A 16 25.75 -8.21 -13.36
C ILE A 16 27.17 -8.57 -12.97
N LYS A 17 28.15 -8.15 -13.78
CA LYS A 17 29.57 -8.30 -13.49
C LYS A 17 30.19 -6.94 -13.27
N ILE A 18 30.78 -6.72 -12.09
CA ILE A 18 31.48 -5.48 -11.76
C ILE A 18 32.97 -5.76 -11.80
N ASN A 19 33.69 -5.13 -12.72
CA ASN A 19 35.14 -5.24 -12.84
C ASN A 19 35.83 -4.29 -11.86
N LEU A 20 36.91 -4.76 -11.22
CA LEU A 20 37.72 -3.92 -10.34
C LEU A 20 38.54 -2.90 -11.15
N THR A 21 38.50 -1.64 -10.71
CA THR A 21 39.10 -0.49 -11.40
C THR A 21 40.59 -0.32 -11.05
N THR A 22 41.42 -1.31 -11.39
CA THR A 22 42.88 -1.25 -11.18
C THR A 22 43.61 -0.61 -12.36
N LYS A 23 44.88 -0.22 -12.18
CA LYS A 23 45.71 0.35 -13.26
C LYS A 23 45.82 -0.61 -14.46
N ASP A 24 45.86 -1.92 -14.21
CA ASP A 24 45.97 -2.93 -15.26
C ASP A 24 44.65 -3.20 -15.96
N THR A 25 43.53 -3.21 -15.23
CA THR A 25 42.19 -3.33 -15.85
C THR A 25 41.86 -2.11 -16.70
N LYS A 26 42.23 -0.89 -16.28
CA LYS A 26 42.05 0.34 -17.08
C LYS A 26 42.88 0.35 -18.37
N LYS A 27 44.01 -0.36 -18.41
CA LYS A 27 44.82 -0.49 -19.62
C LYS A 27 44.22 -1.50 -20.61
N LYS A 28 43.59 -2.57 -20.10
CA LYS A 28 43.05 -3.67 -20.92
C LYS A 28 41.62 -3.42 -21.40
N ASP A 29 40.79 -2.77 -20.60
CA ASP A 29 39.36 -2.59 -20.87
C ASP A 29 39.03 -1.09 -21.04
N LYS A 30 38.58 -0.73 -22.26
CA LYS A 30 38.19 0.63 -22.62
C LYS A 30 37.02 1.13 -21.78
N PHE A 31 36.05 0.28 -21.46
CA PHE A 31 34.87 0.69 -20.69
C PHE A 31 35.23 1.00 -19.23
N VAL A 32 36.14 0.23 -18.63
CA VAL A 32 36.67 0.51 -17.29
C VAL A 32 37.50 1.81 -17.29
N LYS A 33 38.21 2.11 -18.38
CA LYS A 33 38.94 3.37 -18.56
C LYS A 33 37.99 4.57 -18.61
N ASP A 34 36.88 4.43 -19.31
CA ASP A 34 35.85 5.46 -19.48
C ASP A 34 34.91 5.58 -18.26
N GLY A 35 35.21 4.87 -17.15
CA GLY A 35 34.47 4.95 -15.90
C GLY A 35 33.22 4.07 -15.83
N LEU A 36 33.08 3.10 -16.75
CA LEU A 36 31.97 2.14 -16.83
C LEU A 36 32.46 0.72 -16.46
N PRO A 37 32.68 0.41 -15.17
CA PRO A 37 33.24 -0.88 -14.76
C PRO A 37 32.23 -2.03 -14.71
N ALA A 38 30.94 -1.73 -14.85
CA ALA A 38 29.87 -2.71 -14.75
C ALA A 38 29.39 -3.18 -16.12
N ILE A 39 29.31 -4.50 -16.30
CA ILE A 39 28.72 -5.16 -17.45
C ILE A 39 27.42 -5.79 -17.00
N ILE A 40 26.32 -5.38 -17.62
CA ILE A 40 24.99 -5.93 -17.36
C ILE A 40 24.58 -6.72 -18.61
N LYS A 41 24.39 -8.03 -18.45
CA LYS A 41 23.82 -8.89 -19.50
C LYS A 41 22.40 -9.26 -19.10
N ILE A 42 21.44 -8.85 -19.93
CA ILE A 42 20.03 -9.14 -19.75
C ILE A 42 19.65 -10.22 -20.76
N ASN A 43 19.28 -11.40 -20.27
CA ASN A 43 18.64 -12.42 -21.09
C ASN A 43 17.14 -12.40 -20.80
N ASN A 44 16.34 -12.08 -21.82
CA ASN A 44 14.88 -11.93 -21.71
C ASN A 44 14.11 -13.10 -22.33
N ASP A 45 14.77 -14.23 -22.55
CA ASP A 45 14.12 -15.44 -23.06
C ASP A 45 13.29 -16.11 -21.97
N HIS A 46 11.97 -16.03 -22.10
CA HIS A 46 11.01 -16.66 -21.20
C HIS A 46 10.46 -17.95 -21.82
N ASN A 47 10.36 -19.00 -21.02
CA ASN A 47 9.67 -20.25 -21.40
C ASN A 47 8.18 -20.24 -21.01
N ASN A 48 7.68 -19.11 -20.52
CA ASN A 48 6.33 -18.94 -20.01
C ASN A 48 5.76 -17.57 -20.43
N ASN A 49 4.42 -17.47 -20.47
CA ASN A 49 3.75 -16.23 -20.82
C ASN A 49 3.78 -15.23 -19.64
N ILE A 50 4.55 -14.16 -19.81
CA ILE A 50 4.71 -13.06 -18.83
C ILE A 50 3.51 -12.08 -18.79
N ARG A 51 2.63 -12.12 -19.78
CA ARG A 51 1.43 -11.26 -19.87
C ARG A 51 0.15 -11.96 -19.41
N SER A 52 0.26 -13.18 -18.89
CA SER A 52 -0.89 -13.87 -18.31
C SER A 52 -1.38 -13.15 -17.04
N ALA A 53 -2.68 -13.18 -16.78
CA ALA A 53 -3.27 -12.67 -15.53
C ALA A 53 -2.55 -13.22 -14.28
N GLU A 54 -2.13 -14.48 -14.35
CA GLU A 54 -1.33 -15.13 -13.31
C GLU A 54 0.02 -14.43 -13.08
N ALA A 55 0.79 -14.18 -14.15
CA ALA A 55 2.08 -13.50 -14.07
C ALA A 55 1.94 -12.06 -13.53
N LEU A 56 0.92 -11.34 -14.00
CA LEU A 56 0.58 -9.99 -13.55
C LEU A 56 0.22 -9.95 -12.05
N SER A 57 -0.37 -11.02 -11.52
CA SER A 57 -0.74 -11.12 -10.10
C SER A 57 0.46 -11.24 -9.14
N PHE A 58 1.68 -11.44 -9.66
CA PHE A 58 2.91 -11.53 -8.85
C PHE A 58 3.73 -10.24 -8.82
N LEU A 59 3.27 -9.22 -9.56
CA LEU A 59 3.91 -7.90 -9.60
C LEU A 59 3.87 -7.22 -8.23
N LYS A 60 4.81 -6.30 -8.01
CA LYS A 60 4.86 -5.53 -6.77
C LYS A 60 3.83 -4.39 -6.83
N PRO A 61 3.14 -4.10 -5.72
CA PRO A 61 2.28 -2.93 -5.59
C PRO A 61 3.03 -1.64 -5.93
N SER A 62 2.39 -0.70 -6.61
CA SER A 62 2.94 0.66 -6.74
C SER A 62 2.77 1.43 -5.42
N GLU A 63 3.65 2.41 -5.19
CA GLU A 63 3.50 3.33 -4.06
C GLU A 63 2.22 4.16 -4.18
N GLU A 64 1.84 4.55 -5.40
CA GLU A 64 0.59 5.26 -5.66
C GLU A 64 -0.63 4.44 -5.23
N CYS A 65 -0.67 3.15 -5.56
CA CYS A 65 -1.76 2.27 -5.13
C CYS A 65 -1.82 2.17 -3.61
N ARG A 66 -0.66 2.13 -2.93
CA ARG A 66 -0.60 2.18 -1.47
C ARG A 66 -1.20 3.46 -0.91
N THR A 67 -0.85 4.62 -1.45
CA THR A 67 -1.42 5.90 -1.02
C THR A 67 -2.93 5.95 -1.23
N GLN A 68 -3.44 5.39 -2.33
CA GLN A 68 -4.89 5.32 -2.56
C GLN A 68 -5.60 4.48 -1.50
N PHE A 69 -5.06 3.31 -1.14
CA PHE A 69 -5.63 2.48 -0.08
C PHE A 69 -5.54 3.15 1.30
N GLU A 70 -4.43 3.83 1.61
CA GLU A 70 -4.30 4.59 2.86
C GLU A 70 -5.35 5.71 2.94
N ASN A 71 -5.68 6.37 1.83
CA ASN A 71 -6.77 7.35 1.78
C ASN A 71 -8.13 6.70 2.05
N TYR A 72 -8.42 5.54 1.44
CA TYR A 72 -9.68 4.83 1.73
C TYR A 72 -9.80 4.48 3.23
N PHE A 73 -8.70 4.08 3.87
CA PHE A 73 -8.70 3.80 5.30
C PHE A 73 -8.91 5.06 6.14
N ASN A 74 -8.32 6.19 5.73
CA ASN A 74 -8.53 7.49 6.36
C ASN A 74 -9.99 7.98 6.24
N ASP A 75 -10.67 7.63 5.14
CA ASP A 75 -12.10 7.89 4.94
C ASP A 75 -13.00 6.97 5.80
N GLY A 76 -12.39 6.02 6.53
CA GLY A 76 -13.09 5.10 7.42
C GLY A 76 -13.58 3.82 6.76
N LEU A 77 -13.16 3.52 5.52
CA LEU A 77 -13.56 2.31 4.81
C LEU A 77 -12.83 1.09 5.39
N GLY A 78 -13.59 0.02 5.61
CA GLY A 78 -13.01 -1.28 5.94
C GLY A 78 -12.38 -1.97 4.73
N ILE A 79 -11.57 -3.01 4.96
CA ILE A 79 -10.86 -3.76 3.91
C ILE A 79 -11.77 -4.12 2.72
N SER A 80 -12.94 -4.69 2.99
CA SER A 80 -13.88 -5.13 1.96
C SER A 80 -14.47 -3.96 1.16
N GLU A 81 -14.72 -2.83 1.80
CA GLU A 81 -15.28 -1.64 1.15
C GLU A 81 -14.23 -0.94 0.30
N SER A 82 -13.00 -0.81 0.83
CA SER A 82 -11.86 -0.29 0.08
C SER A 82 -11.59 -1.11 -1.18
N ILE A 83 -11.65 -2.45 -1.10
CA ILE A 83 -11.50 -3.33 -2.28
C ILE A 83 -12.59 -3.03 -3.30
N LYS A 84 -13.86 -3.03 -2.90
CA LYS A 84 -14.99 -2.78 -3.81
C LYS A 84 -14.90 -1.40 -4.48
N MET A 85 -14.56 -0.37 -3.70
CA MET A 85 -14.40 0.98 -4.21
C MET A 85 -13.26 1.07 -5.22
N HIS A 86 -12.12 0.44 -4.91
CA HIS A 86 -10.96 0.40 -5.79
C HIS A 86 -11.24 -0.36 -7.08
N GLU A 87 -11.85 -1.55 -6.99
CA GLU A 87 -12.26 -2.34 -8.15
C GLU A 87 -13.24 -1.56 -9.03
N SER A 88 -14.26 -0.92 -8.43
CA SER A 88 -15.22 -0.08 -9.17
C SER A 88 -14.53 1.06 -9.92
N LYS A 89 -13.53 1.71 -9.29
CA LYS A 89 -12.74 2.76 -9.93
C LYS A 89 -11.94 2.22 -11.12
N LEU A 90 -11.32 1.05 -10.97
CA LEU A 90 -10.56 0.40 -12.05
C LEU A 90 -11.46 -0.06 -13.20
N GLU A 91 -12.66 -0.57 -12.90
CA GLU A 91 -13.65 -0.95 -13.90
C GLU A 91 -14.11 0.26 -14.73
N LEU A 92 -14.25 1.43 -14.11
CA LEU A 92 -14.60 2.68 -14.81
C LEU A 92 -13.45 3.18 -15.71
N GLU A 93 -12.20 3.00 -15.28
CA GLU A 93 -11.03 3.50 -16.01
C GLU A 93 -10.59 2.57 -17.15
N TYR A 94 -10.61 1.26 -16.92
CA TYR A 94 -10.05 0.25 -17.82
C TYR A 94 -11.09 -0.73 -18.40
N GLY A 95 -12.32 -0.75 -17.88
CA GLY A 95 -13.36 -1.69 -18.27
C GLY A 95 -13.32 -3.04 -17.52
N ILE A 96 -14.46 -3.76 -17.55
CA ILE A 96 -14.73 -4.96 -16.72
C ILE A 96 -13.82 -6.16 -17.05
N ASN A 97 -13.33 -6.30 -18.29
CA ASN A 97 -12.52 -7.44 -18.73
C ASN A 97 -11.05 -7.09 -18.96
N SER A 98 -10.56 -6.05 -18.29
CA SER A 98 -9.18 -5.58 -18.45
C SER A 98 -8.17 -6.49 -17.74
N ASN A 99 -6.97 -6.68 -18.32
CA ASN A 99 -5.89 -7.43 -17.67
C ASN A 99 -5.38 -6.70 -16.41
N GLU A 100 -5.69 -5.42 -16.31
CA GLU A 100 -5.32 -4.46 -15.30
C GLU A 100 -5.98 -4.80 -13.96
N LEU A 101 -7.15 -5.44 -13.98
CA LEU A 101 -7.79 -6.01 -12.80
C LEU A 101 -7.01 -7.20 -12.21
N ALA A 102 -6.22 -7.90 -13.03
CA ALA A 102 -5.33 -8.97 -12.56
C ALA A 102 -3.91 -8.47 -12.21
N ASN A 103 -3.62 -7.20 -12.48
CA ASN A 103 -2.31 -6.61 -12.26
C ASN A 103 -2.10 -6.26 -10.79
N ALA A 104 -1.25 -7.01 -10.08
CA ALA A 104 -0.97 -6.77 -8.66
C ALA A 104 -0.23 -5.46 -8.36
N THR A 105 0.27 -4.75 -9.37
CA THR A 105 0.75 -3.37 -9.20
C THR A 105 -0.40 -2.39 -8.97
N ILE A 106 -1.57 -2.65 -9.58
CA ILE A 106 -2.71 -1.75 -9.63
C ILE A 106 -3.87 -2.28 -8.77
N ASN A 107 -4.28 -3.54 -8.96
CA ASN A 107 -5.30 -4.22 -8.19
C ASN A 107 -4.70 -5.28 -7.27
N LEU A 108 -4.74 -5.01 -5.98
CA LEU A 108 -4.01 -5.78 -4.98
C LEU A 108 -4.77 -7.01 -4.51
N LYS A 109 -4.00 -8.01 -4.09
CA LYS A 109 -4.57 -9.18 -3.42
C LYS A 109 -5.03 -8.80 -2.02
N TYR A 110 -6.16 -9.39 -1.60
CA TYR A 110 -6.72 -9.23 -0.25
C TYR A 110 -5.68 -9.32 0.87
N LYS A 111 -4.77 -10.29 0.80
CA LYS A 111 -3.73 -10.49 1.84
C LYS A 111 -2.83 -9.25 2.02
N THR A 112 -2.48 -8.59 0.93
CA THR A 112 -1.64 -7.38 0.96
C THR A 112 -2.41 -6.22 1.58
N ILE A 113 -3.66 -6.02 1.16
CA ILE A 113 -4.54 -4.97 1.68
C ILE A 113 -4.79 -5.17 3.16
N ARG A 114 -5.06 -6.41 3.60
CA ARG A 114 -5.22 -6.74 5.02
C ARG A 114 -3.98 -6.35 5.83
N HIS A 115 -2.79 -6.72 5.36
CA HIS A 115 -1.56 -6.36 6.05
C HIS A 115 -1.39 -4.84 6.15
N TRP A 116 -1.67 -4.10 5.08
CA TRP A 116 -1.61 -2.64 5.11
C TRP A 116 -2.64 -2.03 6.05
N TYR A 117 -3.86 -2.56 6.08
CA TYR A 117 -4.89 -2.12 7.01
C TYR A 117 -4.49 -2.39 8.46
N ASP A 118 -3.91 -3.55 8.76
CA ASP A 118 -3.44 -3.88 10.11
C ASP A 118 -2.33 -2.92 10.56
N VAL A 119 -1.35 -2.64 9.68
CA VAL A 119 -0.28 -1.65 9.94
C VAL A 119 -0.86 -0.25 10.11
N TRP A 120 -1.79 0.16 9.24
CA TRP A 120 -2.46 1.46 9.33
C TRP A 120 -3.25 1.59 10.64
N LYS A 121 -3.98 0.54 11.02
CA LYS A 121 -4.79 0.48 12.25
C LYS A 121 -3.90 0.61 13.49
N GLU A 122 -2.80 -0.12 13.54
CA GLU A 122 -1.85 -0.03 14.66
C GLU A 122 -1.28 1.40 14.79
N ASN A 123 -0.90 2.01 13.66
CA ASN A 123 -0.35 3.36 13.65
C ASN A 123 -1.38 4.46 13.98
N ASN A 124 -2.64 4.29 13.56
CA ASN A 124 -3.65 5.35 13.63
C ASN A 124 -4.67 5.21 14.77
N LEU A 125 -5.03 3.97 15.12
CA LEU A 125 -6.05 3.67 16.13
C LEU A 125 -5.44 3.04 17.39
N GLY A 126 -4.20 2.56 17.29
CA GLY A 126 -3.54 1.82 18.37
C GLY A 126 -3.85 0.33 18.32
N SER A 127 -3.14 -0.43 19.18
CA SER A 127 -3.42 -1.85 19.35
C SER A 127 -4.78 -2.07 20.02
N SER A 128 -5.31 -3.30 20.00
CA SER A 128 -6.58 -3.60 20.69
C SER A 128 -6.47 -3.63 22.23
N ASN A 129 -5.34 -3.18 22.79
CA ASN A 129 -5.16 -3.03 24.23
C ASN A 129 -5.68 -1.65 24.66
N ASP A 130 -6.51 -1.62 25.71
CA ASP A 130 -7.18 -0.41 26.22
C ASP A 130 -6.22 0.78 26.46
N ILE A 131 -5.00 0.48 26.93
CA ILE A 131 -3.95 1.47 27.19
C ILE A 131 -3.53 2.20 25.90
N SER A 132 -3.41 1.48 24.78
CA SER A 132 -2.94 2.07 23.53
C SER A 132 -4.01 2.89 22.81
N VAL A 133 -5.29 2.56 23.00
CA VAL A 133 -6.41 3.34 22.44
C VAL A 133 -6.51 4.69 23.14
N LEU A 134 -6.39 4.72 24.48
CA LEU A 134 -6.37 5.97 25.26
C LEU A 134 -5.19 6.87 24.89
N GLN A 135 -4.00 6.29 24.72
CA GLN A 135 -2.81 7.04 24.28
C GLN A 135 -3.04 7.69 22.91
N LYS A 136 -3.56 6.95 21.93
CA LYS A 136 -3.87 7.52 20.60
C LYS A 136 -5.01 8.53 20.64
N LEU A 137 -5.99 8.36 21.51
CA LEU A 137 -7.05 9.34 21.70
C LEU A 137 -6.47 10.67 22.20
N GLU A 138 -5.60 10.65 23.21
CA GLU A 138 -4.95 11.87 23.73
C GLU A 138 -4.00 12.51 22.72
N GLU A 139 -3.23 11.72 21.97
CA GLU A 139 -2.41 12.25 20.86
C GLU A 139 -3.25 13.01 19.81
N LYS A 140 -4.42 12.47 19.45
CA LYS A 140 -5.29 13.04 18.41
C LYS A 140 -6.29 14.08 18.93
N LYS A 141 -6.48 14.16 20.25
CA LYS A 141 -7.45 15.07 20.88
C LYS A 141 -7.24 16.52 20.47
N LYS A 142 -5.99 16.98 20.49
CA LYS A 142 -5.64 18.36 20.09
C LYS A 142 -6.06 18.64 18.65
N TYR A 143 -5.80 17.71 17.73
CA TYR A 143 -6.22 17.83 16.34
C TYR A 143 -7.75 17.92 16.21
N TYR A 144 -8.50 17.09 16.94
CA TYR A 144 -9.96 17.15 16.93
C TYR A 144 -10.50 18.47 17.48
N GLU A 145 -9.93 18.96 18.58
CA GLU A 145 -10.32 20.24 19.20
C GLU A 145 -10.04 21.43 18.27
N GLU A 146 -8.90 21.43 17.55
CA GLU A 146 -8.57 22.42 16.52
C GLU A 146 -9.58 22.42 15.36
N ASN A 147 -10.16 21.26 15.03
CA ASN A 147 -11.23 21.12 14.03
C ASN A 147 -12.64 21.39 14.61
N GLY A 148 -12.74 21.90 15.84
CA GLY A 148 -14.00 22.27 16.49
C GLY A 148 -14.81 21.09 17.05
N ILE A 149 -14.22 19.90 17.09
CA ILE A 149 -14.79 18.67 17.65
C ILE A 149 -14.40 18.58 19.14
N ILE A 150 -15.38 18.41 20.02
CA ILE A 150 -15.10 18.19 21.45
C ILE A 150 -15.04 16.69 21.68
N VAL A 151 -13.91 16.21 22.20
CA VAL A 151 -13.74 14.81 22.62
C VAL A 151 -13.54 14.78 24.12
N ARG A 152 -14.43 14.07 24.84
CA ARG A 152 -14.30 13.79 26.27
C ARG A 152 -14.37 12.29 26.47
N TYR A 153 -13.70 11.77 27.49
CA TYR A 153 -13.84 10.37 27.85
C TYR A 153 -13.84 10.20 29.37
N SER A 154 -14.42 9.09 29.82
CA SER A 154 -14.37 8.58 31.18
C SER A 154 -13.73 7.20 31.11
N GLU A 155 -12.89 6.85 32.08
CA GLU A 155 -12.23 5.52 32.12
C GLU A 155 -13.05 4.50 32.94
N ASN A 156 -13.91 4.96 33.86
CA ASN A 156 -14.72 4.07 34.70
C ASN A 156 -16.15 4.62 34.94
N PRO A 157 -17.18 4.15 34.20
CA PRO A 157 -17.09 3.21 33.07
C PRO A 157 -16.38 3.85 31.86
N PHE A 158 -15.80 3.01 31.00
CA PHE A 158 -15.18 3.48 29.76
C PHE A 158 -16.25 4.03 28.81
N ALA A 159 -16.22 5.34 28.58
CA ALA A 159 -17.16 6.03 27.71
C ALA A 159 -16.44 7.16 26.98
N ILE A 160 -16.71 7.30 25.68
CA ILE A 160 -16.20 8.40 24.87
C ILE A 160 -17.40 9.22 24.38
N LEU A 161 -17.35 10.53 24.63
CA LEU A 161 -18.29 11.52 24.15
C LEU A 161 -17.61 12.36 23.06
N VAL A 162 -18.16 12.27 21.84
CA VAL A 162 -17.73 13.08 20.70
C VAL A 162 -18.86 14.04 20.33
N ILE A 163 -18.57 15.34 20.34
CA ILE A 163 -19.52 16.38 19.96
C ILE A 163 -18.96 17.12 18.74
N THR A 164 -19.59 16.92 17.59
CA THR A 164 -19.25 17.60 16.35
C THR A 164 -19.95 18.96 16.24
N SER A 165 -19.44 19.83 15.38
CA SER A 165 -20.05 21.13 15.08
C SER A 165 -21.49 21.01 14.58
N ILE A 166 -21.79 19.98 13.79
CA ILE A 166 -23.15 19.72 13.29
C ILE A 166 -24.12 19.31 14.41
N MET A 167 -23.66 18.53 15.40
CA MET A 167 -24.47 18.17 16.57
C MET A 167 -24.79 19.41 17.42
N LYS A 168 -23.80 20.29 17.66
CA LYS A 168 -24.03 21.57 18.37
C LYS A 168 -25.06 22.43 17.65
N ARG A 169 -24.97 22.51 16.32
CA ARG A 169 -25.92 23.24 15.48
C ARG A 169 -27.32 22.63 15.56
N ALA A 170 -27.45 21.31 15.46
CA ALA A 170 -28.73 20.61 15.54
C ALA A 170 -29.42 20.83 16.89
N HIS A 171 -28.68 20.82 17.99
CA HIS A 171 -29.20 21.10 19.33
C HIS A 171 -29.59 22.57 19.58
N GLN A 172 -29.16 23.50 18.73
CA GLN A 172 -29.57 24.91 18.76
C GLN A 172 -30.83 25.18 17.93
N LEU A 173 -31.27 24.23 17.11
CA LEU A 173 -32.52 24.35 16.36
C LEU A 173 -33.70 24.05 17.30
N PRO A 174 -34.79 24.84 17.24
CA PRO A 174 -36.01 24.49 17.95
C PRO A 174 -36.50 23.13 17.44
N PHE A 175 -36.90 22.24 18.37
CA PHE A 175 -37.64 21.05 18.01
C PHE A 175 -38.97 21.50 17.40
N ALA A 176 -39.12 21.28 16.09
CA ALA A 176 -40.37 21.49 15.37
C ALA A 176 -41.37 20.37 15.68
#